data_AF-A0A3E0K9J5-F1
#
_entry.id   AF-A0A3E0K9J5-F1
#
_cell.length_a   1.000
_cell.length_b   1.000
_cell.length_c   1.000
_cell.angle_alpha   90.00
_cell.angle_beta   90.00
_cell.angle_gamma   90.00
#
_symmetry.space_group_name_H-M   'P 1'
#
loop_
_entity.id
_entity.type
_entity.pdbx_description
1 polymer ?
#
loop_
_entity_poly.entity_id
_entity_poly.type
_entity_poly.pdbx_seq_one_letter_code
_entity_poly.pdbx_strand_id
1 'polypeptide(L)'
;MFSPKVLDRANTLEFRVSTDDLADDLRRPVPCEPGPAELVKGFLAIATDPDWHVNNPHPQKEEISSRLRDLHRILSQFGFEFGHRVFRESLRFAAMLAAAGEPSVEAALDAIVMQKILPRLHGNRRRLEPVLEAVGYFAFSLEAPPSRAGETRFDPLNPPDGQGGPRLPRSFAKVQRMTANLRANQFASFAE
;
A
#
# COMPACT_ATOMS: atom_id res chain seq x y z
N MET A 1 -16.93 4.39 -9.70
CA MET A 1 -15.91 4.43 -8.63
C MET A 1 -16.59 4.09 -7.31
N PHE A 2 -16.00 3.25 -6.46
CA PHE A 2 -16.55 2.93 -5.14
C PHE A 2 -16.58 4.17 -4.24
N SER A 3 -17.53 4.23 -3.31
CA SER A 3 -17.56 5.35 -2.36
C SER A 3 -16.35 5.30 -1.41
N PRO A 4 -15.91 6.44 -0.85
CA PRO A 4 -14.84 6.47 0.14
C PRO A 4 -15.08 5.50 1.33
N LYS A 5 -16.36 5.35 1.73
CA LYS A 5 -16.76 4.42 2.79
C LYS A 5 -16.53 2.95 2.43
N VAL A 6 -16.65 2.57 1.16
CA VAL A 6 -16.35 1.22 0.69
C VAL A 6 -14.83 1.00 0.67
N LEU A 7 -14.08 1.97 0.15
CA LEU A 7 -12.62 1.90 0.05
C LEU A 7 -11.95 1.85 1.44
N ASP A 8 -12.49 2.57 2.42
CA ASP A 8 -12.03 2.51 3.83
C ASP A 8 -12.16 1.11 4.45
N ARG A 9 -13.02 0.25 3.89
CA ARG A 9 -13.28 -1.11 4.40
C ARG A 9 -12.63 -2.20 3.54
N ALA A 10 -12.22 -1.88 2.32
CA ALA A 10 -11.67 -2.83 1.38
C ALA A 10 -10.18 -3.10 1.68
N ASN A 11 -9.71 -4.30 1.36
CA ASN A 11 -8.30 -4.57 1.13
C ASN A 11 -8.16 -4.87 -0.36
N THR A 12 -7.51 -3.99 -1.11
CA THR A 12 -7.51 -4.05 -2.57
C THR A 12 -6.30 -4.82 -3.05
N LEU A 13 -6.51 -5.92 -3.77
CA LEU A 13 -5.45 -6.65 -4.45
C LEU A 13 -5.47 -6.29 -5.94
N GLU A 14 -4.40 -5.66 -6.42
CA GLU A 14 -4.21 -5.40 -7.84
C GLU A 14 -3.52 -6.61 -8.48
N PHE A 15 -4.20 -7.26 -9.42
CA PHE A 15 -3.60 -8.28 -10.25
C PHE A 15 -3.12 -7.64 -11.55
N ARG A 16 -1.84 -7.85 -11.88
CA ARG A 16 -1.25 -7.43 -13.14
C ARG A 16 -0.63 -8.64 -13.81
N VAL A 17 -0.73 -8.68 -15.12
CA VAL A 17 -0.17 -9.73 -15.97
C VAL A 17 0.91 -9.06 -16.81
N SER A 18 2.16 -9.53 -16.71
CA SER A 18 3.21 -9.09 -17.64
C SER A 18 2.89 -9.62 -19.03
N THR A 19 3.32 -8.91 -20.08
CA THR A 19 3.21 -9.46 -21.45
C THR A 19 3.95 -10.80 -21.56
N ASP A 20 5.08 -10.93 -20.86
CA ASP A 20 5.86 -12.16 -20.82
C ASP A 20 5.18 -13.32 -20.07
N ASP A 21 4.15 -13.04 -19.25
CA ASP A 21 3.35 -14.07 -18.55
C ASP A 21 2.25 -14.66 -19.46
N LEU A 22 2.00 -14.07 -20.63
CA LEU A 22 1.00 -14.54 -21.60
C LEU A 22 1.59 -15.67 -22.45
N ALA A 23 1.69 -16.87 -21.86
CA ALA A 23 2.22 -18.04 -22.54
C ALA A 23 1.13 -18.78 -23.37
N ASP A 24 1.52 -19.25 -24.55
CA ASP A 24 0.63 -19.98 -25.48
C ASP A 24 0.22 -21.37 -24.97
N ASP A 25 0.93 -21.93 -23.99
CA ASP A 25 0.70 -23.25 -23.43
C ASP A 25 -0.15 -23.24 -22.13
N LEU A 26 -0.69 -22.07 -21.75
CA LEU A 26 -1.57 -21.93 -20.59
C LEU A 26 -2.81 -22.80 -20.73
N ARG A 27 -2.96 -23.74 -19.78
CA ARG A 27 -4.12 -24.63 -19.69
C ARG A 27 -5.20 -24.00 -18.83
N ARG A 28 -6.45 -24.43 -19.03
CA ARG A 28 -7.57 -24.05 -18.16
C ARG A 28 -7.21 -24.37 -16.69
N PRO A 29 -7.40 -23.41 -15.75
CA PRO A 29 -7.19 -23.67 -14.33
C PRO A 29 -8.01 -24.86 -13.87
N VAL A 30 -7.37 -25.76 -13.14
CA VAL A 30 -8.03 -26.88 -12.43
C VAL A 30 -8.26 -26.49 -10.97
N PRO A 31 -9.26 -27.07 -10.29
CA PRO A 31 -9.43 -26.87 -8.85
C PRO A 31 -8.13 -27.18 -8.10
N CYS A 32 -7.74 -26.29 -7.18
CA CYS A 32 -6.60 -26.53 -6.31
C CYS A 32 -6.98 -27.56 -5.25
N GLU A 33 -6.07 -28.50 -4.96
CA GLU A 33 -6.24 -29.39 -3.81
C GLU A 33 -6.27 -28.57 -2.50
N PRO A 34 -7.10 -28.97 -1.51
CA PRO A 34 -7.10 -28.33 -0.21
C PRO A 34 -5.70 -28.35 0.42
N GLY A 35 -5.34 -27.26 1.10
CA GLY A 35 -4.13 -27.25 1.91
C GLY A 35 -4.20 -28.28 3.06
N PRO A 36 -3.04 -28.62 3.67
CA PRO A 36 -2.99 -29.49 4.85
C PRO A 36 -3.99 -29.07 5.93
N ALA A 37 -4.75 -30.02 6.49
CA ALA A 37 -5.84 -29.74 7.42
C ALA A 37 -5.41 -28.89 8.63
N GLU A 38 -4.20 -29.11 9.14
CA GLU A 38 -3.65 -28.33 10.25
C GLU A 38 -3.35 -26.87 9.87
N LEU A 39 -2.89 -26.61 8.65
CA LEU A 39 -2.71 -25.24 8.15
C LEU A 39 -4.06 -24.54 7.96
N VAL A 40 -5.07 -25.26 7.46
CA VAL A 40 -6.43 -24.72 7.30
C VAL A 40 -7.04 -24.37 8.67
N LYS A 41 -6.92 -25.27 9.66
CA LYS A 41 -7.36 -25.01 11.04
C LYS A 41 -6.63 -23.81 11.66
N GLY A 42 -5.31 -23.75 11.52
CA GLY A 42 -4.50 -22.65 12.03
C GLY A 42 -4.89 -21.32 11.40
N PHE A 43 -5.04 -21.28 10.07
CA PHE A 43 -5.51 -20.10 9.35
C PHE A 43 -6.89 -19.64 9.84
N LEU A 44 -7.85 -20.57 9.98
CA LEU A 44 -9.19 -20.26 10.47
C LEU A 44 -9.14 -19.70 11.89
N ALA A 45 -8.40 -20.32 12.80
CA ALA A 45 -8.26 -19.85 14.18
C ALA A 45 -7.76 -18.40 14.24
N ILE A 46 -6.71 -18.07 13.47
CA ILE A 46 -6.16 -16.71 13.36
C ILE A 46 -7.16 -15.74 12.71
N ALA A 47 -7.81 -16.15 11.63
CA ALA A 47 -8.75 -15.32 10.88
C ALA A 47 -10.00 -14.97 11.69
N THR A 48 -10.50 -15.90 12.51
CA THR A 48 -11.71 -15.70 13.32
C THR A 48 -11.49 -14.97 14.64
N ASP A 49 -10.25 -14.89 15.14
CA ASP A 49 -9.93 -14.12 16.35
C ASP A 49 -9.73 -12.63 15.99
N PRO A 50 -10.66 -11.72 16.33
CA PRO A 50 -10.57 -10.31 15.97
C PRO A 50 -9.40 -9.58 16.62
N ASP A 51 -8.84 -10.12 17.70
CA ASP A 51 -7.78 -9.50 18.50
C ASP A 51 -6.48 -10.33 18.51
N TRP A 52 -6.36 -11.32 17.62
CA TRP A 52 -5.15 -12.12 17.46
C TRP A 52 -3.84 -11.31 17.44
N HIS A 53 -3.82 -10.22 16.67
CA HIS A 53 -2.70 -9.27 16.56
C HIS A 53 -2.35 -8.49 17.84
N VAL A 54 -3.23 -8.46 18.85
CA VAL A 54 -2.98 -7.85 20.15
C VAL A 54 -2.06 -8.74 20.96
N ASN A 55 -2.33 -10.05 20.96
CA ASN A 55 -1.54 -11.06 21.66
C ASN A 55 -0.31 -11.51 20.86
N ASN A 56 -0.35 -11.34 19.53
CA ASN A 56 0.72 -11.71 18.61
C ASN A 56 1.08 -10.50 17.73
N PRO A 57 1.63 -9.42 18.31
CA PRO A 57 1.99 -8.24 17.53
C PRO A 57 3.17 -8.52 16.60
N HIS A 58 3.28 -7.72 15.54
CA HIS A 58 4.51 -7.66 14.74
C HIS A 58 5.72 -7.35 15.65
N PRO A 59 6.89 -7.99 15.47
CA PRO A 59 8.07 -7.73 16.31
C PRO A 59 8.52 -6.26 16.33
N GLN A 60 8.32 -5.54 15.22
CA GLN A 60 8.61 -4.12 15.05
C GLN A 60 7.33 -3.25 14.96
N LYS A 61 6.31 -3.57 15.77
CA LYS A 61 5.02 -2.86 15.76
C LYS A 61 5.17 -1.36 15.96
N GLU A 62 6.06 -0.92 16.84
CA GLU A 62 6.28 0.49 17.17
C GLU A 62 6.77 1.27 15.94
N GLU A 63 7.68 0.68 15.17
CA GLU A 63 8.21 1.26 13.95
C GLU A 63 7.12 1.39 12.87
N ILE A 64 6.39 0.30 12.60
CA ILE A 64 5.26 0.31 11.65
C ILE A 64 4.22 1.34 12.08
N SER A 65 3.87 1.35 13.37
CA SER A 65 2.92 2.31 13.94
C SER A 65 3.40 3.75 13.78
N SER A 66 4.70 4.01 13.92
CA SER A 66 5.30 5.33 13.70
C SER A 66 5.17 5.74 12.24
N ARG A 67 5.60 4.89 11.30
CA ARG A 67 5.52 5.14 9.86
C ARG A 67 4.08 5.33 9.35
N LEU A 68 3.13 4.58 9.88
CA LEU A 68 1.71 4.80 9.56
C LEU A 68 1.19 6.15 10.08
N ARG A 69 1.65 6.62 11.25
CA ARG A 69 1.30 7.97 11.73
C ARG A 69 1.96 9.06 10.88
N ASP A 70 3.18 8.83 10.40
CA ASP A 70 3.86 9.73 9.46
C ASP A 70 3.04 9.87 8.18
N LEU A 71 2.65 8.74 7.59
CA LEU A 71 1.80 8.71 6.40
C LEU A 71 0.42 9.33 6.62
N HIS A 72 -0.20 9.10 7.78
CA HIS A 72 -1.43 9.79 8.17
C HIS A 72 -1.23 11.31 8.15
N ARG A 73 -0.17 11.82 8.80
CA ARG A 73 0.14 13.28 8.84
C ARG A 73 0.39 13.85 7.45
N ILE A 74 1.01 13.09 6.55
CA ILE A 74 1.19 13.48 5.14
C ILE A 74 -0.17 13.64 4.47
N LEU A 75 -1.03 12.62 4.56
CA LEU A 75 -2.34 12.60 3.92
C LEU A 75 -3.32 13.62 4.50
N SER A 76 -3.23 13.93 5.80
CA SER A 76 -4.05 14.95 6.47
C SER A 76 -3.89 16.34 5.87
N GLN A 77 -2.71 16.67 5.34
CA GLN A 77 -2.47 17.97 4.70
C GLN A 77 -3.34 18.18 3.44
N PHE A 78 -3.87 17.10 2.88
CA PHE A 78 -4.64 17.10 1.63
C PHE A 78 -6.07 16.58 1.79
N GLY A 79 -6.51 16.30 3.02
CA GLY A 79 -7.84 15.74 3.30
C GLY A 79 -8.02 14.30 2.81
N PHE A 80 -6.95 13.48 2.86
CA PHE A 80 -6.95 12.05 2.49
C PHE A 80 -6.59 11.14 3.66
N GLU A 81 -6.54 11.66 4.89
CA GLU A 81 -6.23 10.90 6.09
C GLU A 81 -7.15 9.68 6.27
N PHE A 82 -6.64 8.68 6.98
CA PHE A 82 -7.39 7.47 7.31
C PHE A 82 -7.69 7.41 8.80
N GLY A 83 -8.84 6.83 9.16
CA GLY A 83 -9.24 6.70 10.57
C GLY A 83 -8.63 5.49 11.28
N HIS A 84 -9.02 5.34 12.56
CA HIS A 84 -8.59 4.24 13.44
C HIS A 84 -8.80 2.84 12.85
N ARG A 85 -9.84 2.65 12.03
CA ARG A 85 -10.11 1.35 11.39
C ARG A 85 -8.97 0.93 10.47
N VAL A 86 -8.59 1.79 9.53
CA VAL A 86 -7.49 1.50 8.59
C VAL A 86 -6.19 1.28 9.35
N PHE A 87 -5.94 2.09 10.37
CA PHE A 87 -4.76 1.95 11.22
C PHE A 87 -4.73 0.58 11.95
N ARG A 88 -5.82 0.19 12.62
CA ARG A 88 -5.95 -1.12 13.29
C ARG A 88 -5.80 -2.28 12.31
N GLU A 89 -6.49 -2.21 11.17
CA GLU A 89 -6.42 -3.25 10.14
C GLU A 89 -5.02 -3.36 9.54
N SER A 90 -4.28 -2.25 9.42
CA SER A 90 -2.89 -2.24 8.96
C SER A 90 -1.95 -2.94 9.95
N LEU A 91 -2.10 -2.66 11.25
CA LEU A 91 -1.32 -3.35 12.29
C LEU A 91 -1.65 -4.83 12.37
N ARG A 92 -2.93 -5.18 12.22
CA ARG A 92 -3.38 -6.58 12.15
C ARG A 92 -2.78 -7.29 10.93
N PHE A 93 -2.80 -6.66 9.77
CA PHE A 93 -2.20 -7.20 8.55
C PHE A 93 -0.69 -7.44 8.74
N ALA A 94 0.05 -6.45 9.26
CA ALA A 94 1.49 -6.60 9.51
C ALA A 94 1.79 -7.79 10.44
N ALA A 95 1.05 -7.91 11.56
CA ALA A 95 1.19 -9.03 12.48
C ALA A 95 0.96 -10.39 11.79
N MET A 96 -0.08 -10.49 10.96
CA MET A 96 -0.39 -11.72 10.21
C MET A 96 0.68 -12.02 9.15
N LEU A 97 1.20 -11.00 8.47
CA LEU A 97 2.26 -11.15 7.46
C LEU A 97 3.55 -11.69 8.09
N ALA A 98 3.94 -11.15 9.24
CA ALA A 98 5.09 -11.65 10.00
C ALA A 98 4.89 -13.11 10.45
N ALA A 99 3.71 -13.45 10.95
CA ALA A 99 3.38 -14.82 11.34
C ALA A 99 3.34 -15.79 10.16
N ALA A 100 3.07 -15.30 8.96
CA ALA A 100 3.15 -16.05 7.71
C ALA A 100 4.60 -16.17 7.17
N GLY A 101 5.60 -15.62 7.87
CA GLY A 101 7.02 -15.74 7.53
C GLY A 101 7.66 -14.52 6.89
N GLU A 102 6.96 -13.38 6.81
CA GLU A 102 7.48 -12.14 6.24
C GLU A 102 7.46 -11.00 7.28
N PRO A 103 8.51 -10.88 8.12
CA PRO A 103 8.57 -9.89 9.20
C PRO A 103 9.16 -8.53 8.77
N SER A 104 9.44 -8.29 7.48
CA SER A 104 10.00 -7.01 7.04
C SER A 104 9.00 -5.86 7.24
N VAL A 105 9.46 -4.79 7.90
CA VAL A 105 8.72 -3.53 8.05
C VAL A 105 8.42 -2.92 6.68
N GLU A 106 9.39 -2.89 5.78
CA GLU A 106 9.24 -2.40 4.42
C GLU A 106 8.25 -3.22 3.62
N ALA A 107 8.32 -4.56 3.68
CA ALA A 107 7.37 -5.42 2.97
C ALA A 107 5.93 -5.22 3.48
N ALA A 108 5.75 -5.10 4.80
CA ALA A 108 4.45 -4.82 5.40
C ALA A 108 3.92 -3.44 4.99
N LEU A 109 4.74 -2.39 5.09
CA LEU A 109 4.35 -1.04 4.70
C LEU A 109 4.07 -0.93 3.21
N ASP A 110 4.85 -1.60 2.35
CA ASP A 110 4.65 -1.58 0.90
C ASP A 110 3.30 -2.22 0.55
N ALA A 111 2.97 -3.36 1.15
CA ALA A 111 1.67 -3.99 0.98
C ALA A 111 0.52 -3.13 1.54
N ILE A 112 0.68 -2.52 2.71
CA ILE A 112 -0.36 -1.66 3.32
C ILE A 112 -0.61 -0.43 2.44
N VAL A 113 0.44 0.28 2.01
CA VAL A 113 0.30 1.47 1.15
C VAL A 113 -0.40 1.09 -0.15
N MET A 114 0.02 -0.01 -0.78
CA MET A 114 -0.58 -0.51 -2.01
C MET A 114 -2.05 -0.92 -1.86
N GLN A 115 -2.41 -1.64 -0.79
CA GLN A 115 -3.72 -2.30 -0.67
C GLN A 115 -4.77 -1.48 0.09
N LYS A 116 -4.35 -0.58 0.99
CA LYS A 116 -5.22 0.21 1.86
C LYS A 116 -5.18 1.70 1.56
N ILE A 117 -4.02 2.25 1.20
CA ILE A 117 -3.85 3.71 1.10
C ILE A 117 -4.11 4.21 -0.32
N LEU A 118 -3.35 3.71 -1.30
CA LEU A 118 -3.47 4.15 -2.70
C LEU A 118 -4.88 3.95 -3.30
N PRO A 119 -5.65 2.90 -2.97
CA PRO A 119 -7.03 2.73 -3.45
C PRO A 119 -7.97 3.88 -3.13
N ARG A 120 -7.66 4.66 -2.09
CA ARG A 120 -8.45 5.81 -1.62
C ARG A 120 -8.08 7.10 -2.35
N LEU A 121 -6.97 7.12 -3.08
CA LEU A 121 -6.46 8.30 -3.76
C LEU A 121 -7.03 8.38 -5.18
N HIS A 122 -7.80 9.44 -5.42
CA HIS A 122 -8.39 9.74 -6.71
C HIS A 122 -8.72 11.23 -6.83
N GLY A 123 -8.79 11.74 -8.05
CA GLY A 123 -9.21 13.11 -8.29
C GLY A 123 -8.53 13.76 -9.48
N ASN A 124 -8.84 15.04 -9.66
CA ASN A 124 -8.20 15.86 -10.68
C ASN A 124 -6.75 16.21 -10.31
N ARG A 125 -5.99 16.66 -11.30
CA ARG A 125 -4.57 17.02 -11.14
C ARG A 125 -4.30 17.96 -9.98
N ARG A 126 -5.05 19.06 -9.88
CA ARG A 126 -4.88 20.08 -8.83
C ARG A 126 -4.95 19.48 -7.42
N ARG A 127 -5.83 18.50 -7.20
CA ARG A 127 -6.01 17.85 -5.91
C ARG A 127 -5.03 16.68 -5.69
N LEU A 128 -4.79 15.87 -6.73
CA LEU A 128 -4.12 14.58 -6.56
C LEU A 128 -2.60 14.66 -6.77
N GLU A 129 -2.09 15.55 -7.62
CA GLU A 129 -0.65 15.62 -7.93
C GLU A 129 0.18 15.90 -6.68
N PRO A 130 -0.15 16.90 -5.82
CA PRO A 130 0.60 17.15 -4.59
C PRO A 130 0.60 15.96 -3.62
N VAL A 131 -0.48 15.16 -3.64
CA VAL A 131 -0.60 13.96 -2.79
C VAL A 131 0.32 12.86 -3.30
N LEU A 132 0.35 12.63 -4.62
CA LEU A 132 1.22 11.62 -5.23
C LEU A 132 2.70 12.01 -5.13
N GLU A 133 3.04 13.28 -5.19
CA GLU A 133 4.39 13.79 -4.90
C GLU A 133 4.80 13.44 -3.46
N ALA A 134 3.95 13.73 -2.48
CA ALA A 134 4.23 13.48 -1.06
C ALA A 134 4.25 11.99 -0.69
N VAL A 135 3.30 11.19 -1.20
CA VAL A 135 3.27 9.73 -1.00
C VAL A 135 4.40 9.06 -1.77
N GLY A 136 4.76 9.58 -2.95
CA GLY A 136 5.92 9.13 -3.72
C GLY A 136 7.22 9.31 -2.95
N TYR A 137 7.43 10.48 -2.33
CA TYR A 137 8.57 10.71 -1.45
C TYR A 137 8.59 9.70 -0.29
N PHE A 138 7.47 9.53 0.42
CA PHE A 138 7.37 8.56 1.51
C PHE A 138 7.66 7.13 1.06
N ALA A 139 7.14 6.70 -0.09
CA ALA A 139 7.41 5.38 -0.64
C ALA A 139 8.87 5.22 -1.08
N PHE A 140 9.53 6.30 -1.48
CA PHE A 140 10.92 6.27 -1.88
C PHE A 140 11.89 6.24 -0.69
N SER A 141 11.64 7.01 0.38
CA SER A 141 12.58 7.21 1.50
C SER A 141 12.12 6.68 2.86
N LEU A 142 10.83 6.35 3.04
CA LEU A 142 10.17 6.12 4.33
C LEU A 142 10.21 7.30 5.31
N GLU A 143 10.31 8.50 4.78
CA GLU A 143 10.33 9.75 5.54
C GLU A 143 9.20 10.69 5.15
N ALA A 144 8.92 11.68 5.99
CA ALA A 144 8.03 12.76 5.62
C ALA A 144 8.72 13.69 4.61
N PRO A 145 8.00 14.18 3.58
CA PRO A 145 8.56 15.16 2.66
C PRO A 145 8.96 16.42 3.45
N PRO A 146 10.07 17.06 3.09
CA PRO A 146 10.52 18.26 3.76
C PRO A 146 9.49 19.37 3.62
N SER A 147 9.24 20.10 4.72
CA SER A 147 8.15 21.07 4.82
C SER A 147 8.55 22.52 4.49
N ARG A 148 9.77 22.75 3.98
CA ARG A 148 10.31 24.10 3.81
C ARG A 148 9.82 24.74 2.52
N ALA A 149 9.38 25.99 2.63
CA ALA A 149 9.03 26.82 1.49
C ALA A 149 10.26 27.03 0.60
N GLY A 150 10.17 26.61 -0.67
CA GLY A 150 11.23 26.76 -1.68
C GLY A 150 11.94 25.47 -2.09
N GLU A 151 11.72 24.35 -1.39
CA GLU A 151 12.23 23.05 -1.84
C GLU A 151 11.40 22.51 -3.02
N THR A 152 12.10 21.99 -4.02
CA THR A 152 11.48 21.40 -5.21
C THR A 152 10.64 20.21 -4.79
N ARG A 153 9.39 20.15 -5.25
CA ARG A 153 8.53 19.00 -4.95
C ARG A 153 9.13 17.75 -5.56
N PHE A 154 9.05 16.65 -4.83
CA PHE A 154 9.47 15.34 -5.31
C PHE A 154 8.64 14.94 -6.52
N ASP A 155 9.28 14.68 -7.67
CA ASP A 155 8.59 14.17 -8.86
C ASP A 155 8.71 12.64 -8.92
N PRO A 156 7.62 11.87 -8.72
CA PRO A 156 7.68 10.41 -8.80
C PRO A 156 8.18 9.89 -10.16
N LEU A 157 8.00 10.65 -11.25
CA LEU A 157 8.47 10.25 -12.57
C LEU A 157 9.96 10.51 -12.80
N ASN A 158 10.58 11.35 -11.96
CA ASN A 158 12.00 11.70 -12.03
C ASN A 158 12.61 11.61 -10.61
N PRO A 159 12.63 10.42 -9.98
CA PRO A 159 13.22 10.26 -8.65
C PRO A 159 14.74 10.50 -8.71
N PRO A 160 15.36 10.92 -7.59
CA PRO A 160 16.80 11.14 -7.53
C PRO A 160 17.59 9.85 -7.79
N ASP A 161 18.69 9.97 -8.54
CA ASP A 161 19.63 8.88 -8.79
C ASP A 161 20.33 8.49 -7.47
N GLY A 162 20.17 7.23 -7.03
CA GLY A 162 20.75 6.75 -5.78
C GLY A 162 20.81 5.22 -5.69
N GLN A 163 21.77 4.70 -4.92
CA GLN A 163 22.15 3.28 -4.89
C GLN A 163 21.14 2.33 -4.19
N GLY A 164 19.93 2.79 -3.84
CA GLY A 164 18.99 2.01 -3.02
C GLY A 164 17.61 1.73 -3.64
N GLY A 165 17.23 2.43 -4.72
CA GLY A 165 15.86 2.39 -5.23
C GLY A 165 14.80 2.82 -4.19
N PRO A 166 13.51 2.69 -4.52
CA PRO A 166 12.44 3.01 -3.57
C PRO A 166 12.37 1.98 -2.42
N ARG A 167 12.19 2.46 -1.19
CA ARG A 167 11.96 1.60 -0.01
C ARG A 167 10.69 0.77 -0.09
N LEU A 168 9.64 1.30 -0.74
CA LEU A 168 8.34 0.65 -0.97
C LEU A 168 8.13 0.45 -2.48
N PRO A 169 8.79 -0.53 -3.11
CA PRO A 169 8.88 -0.61 -4.57
C PRO A 169 7.54 -0.80 -5.28
N ARG A 170 6.61 -1.60 -4.74
CA ARG A 170 5.31 -1.84 -5.38
C ARG A 170 4.43 -0.59 -5.34
N SER A 171 4.39 0.05 -4.18
CA SER A 171 3.66 1.30 -3.95
C SER A 171 4.22 2.44 -4.78
N PHE A 172 5.55 2.59 -4.81
CA PHE A 172 6.21 3.61 -5.61
C PHE A 172 5.89 3.43 -7.11
N ALA A 173 6.02 2.21 -7.62
CA ALA A 173 5.67 1.91 -9.02
C ALA A 173 4.19 2.22 -9.32
N LYS A 174 3.26 2.02 -8.37
CA LYS A 174 1.85 2.42 -8.54
C LYS A 174 1.68 3.94 -8.55
N VAL A 175 2.34 4.65 -7.65
CA VAL A 175 2.36 6.12 -7.62
C VAL A 175 2.86 6.67 -8.95
N GLN A 176 3.93 6.12 -9.53
CA GLN A 176 4.43 6.53 -10.83
C GLN A 176 3.37 6.42 -11.93
N ARG A 177 2.66 5.28 -12.02
CA ARG A 177 1.60 5.10 -13.02
C ARG A 177 0.44 6.08 -12.81
N MET A 178 -0.01 6.24 -11.57
CA MET A 178 -1.06 7.20 -11.23
C MET A 178 -0.64 8.62 -11.61
N THR A 179 0.61 9.02 -11.36
CA THR A 179 1.15 10.34 -11.74
C THR A 179 1.21 10.51 -13.25
N ALA A 180 1.68 9.50 -13.98
CA ALA A 180 1.72 9.54 -15.45
C ALA A 180 0.32 9.73 -16.04
N ASN A 181 -0.66 8.93 -15.60
CA ASN A 181 -2.04 9.04 -16.04
C ASN A 181 -2.70 10.36 -15.63
N LEU A 182 -2.41 10.86 -14.42
CA LEU A 182 -2.92 12.13 -13.93
C LEU A 182 -2.43 13.30 -14.79
N ARG A 183 -1.15 13.30 -15.17
CA ARG A 183 -0.56 14.34 -16.02
C ARG A 183 -1.09 14.26 -17.45
N ALA A 184 -1.27 13.05 -17.99
CA ALA A 184 -1.82 12.84 -19.33
C ALA A 184 -3.31 13.23 -19.42
N ASN A 185 -4.12 12.81 -18.45
CA ASN A 185 -5.58 12.84 -18.54
C ASN A 185 -6.24 13.87 -17.59
N GLN A 186 -5.46 14.63 -16.83
CA GLN A 186 -5.93 15.58 -15.80
C GLN A 186 -6.75 14.97 -14.65
N PHE A 187 -6.88 13.64 -14.62
CA PHE A 187 -7.55 12.85 -13.61
C PHE A 187 -6.88 11.48 -13.48
N ALA A 188 -6.85 10.91 -12.28
CA ALA A 188 -6.44 9.53 -12.07
C ALA A 188 -7.14 8.93 -10.85
N SER A 189 -7.20 7.61 -10.84
CA SER A 189 -7.64 6.80 -9.72
C SER A 189 -6.69 5.62 -9.49
N PHE A 190 -6.94 4.81 -8.46
CA PHE A 190 -6.19 3.57 -8.28
C PHE A 190 -6.45 2.53 -9.37
N ALA A 191 -7.63 2.50 -9.98
CA ALA A 191 -7.87 1.64 -11.15
C ALA A 191 -7.18 2.17 -12.42
N GLU A 192 -6.50 3.32 -12.27
CA GLU A 192 -5.98 4.24 -13.29
C GLU A 192 -7.09 5.01 -13.98
#